data_AF-A0A4U6BVW9-F1
#
_entry.id   AF-A0A4U6BVW9-F1
#
_cell.length_a   1.000
_cell.length_b   1.000
_cell.length_c   1.000
_cell.angle_alpha   90.00
_cell.angle_beta   90.00
_cell.angle_gamma   90.00
#
_symmetry.space_group_name_H-M   'P 1'
#
loop_
_entity.id
_entity.type
_entity.pdbx_description
1 polymer ?
#
loop_
_entity_poly.entity_id
_entity_poly.type
_entity_poly.pdbx_seq_one_letter_code
_entity_poly.pdbx_strand_id
1 'polypeptide(L)' 'MIDMTYDPEADAAYVYLGKGKVAETKEAGPFMYDVDDKGRVLGIEILGASKVLAPGAWQNARLPGTVPDAAE' A
#
# COMPACT_ATOMS: atom_id res chain seq x y z
N MET A 1 14.18 5.59 3.17
CA MET A 1 13.05 5.99 2.31
C MET A 1 12.01 4.90 2.45
N ILE A 2 10.74 5.25 2.64
CA ILE A 2 9.65 4.28 2.74
C ILE A 2 9.40 3.70 1.34
N ASP A 3 9.36 2.38 1.21
CA ASP A 3 8.99 1.72 -0.05
C ASP A 3 7.48 1.89 -0.26
N MET A 4 7.09 2.32 -1.46
CA MET A 4 5.70 2.59 -1.81
C MET A 4 5.49 2.52 -3.32
N THR A 5 4.26 2.26 -3.70
CA THR A 5 3.77 2.34 -5.08
C THR A 5 2.62 3.32 -5.19
N TYR A 6 2.43 3.89 -6.38
CA TYR A 6 1.22 4.62 -6.75
C TYR A 6 0.76 4.12 -8.11
N ASP A 7 -0.51 3.72 -8.18
CA ASP A 7 -1.22 3.38 -9.40
C ASP A 7 -2.16 4.54 -9.79
N PRO A 8 -1.84 5.31 -10.85
CA PRO A 8 -2.70 6.38 -11.31
C PRO A 8 -4.01 5.91 -11.95
N GLU A 9 -4.10 4.68 -12.47
CA GLU A 9 -5.31 4.13 -13.08
C GLU A 9 -6.34 3.76 -12.00
N ALA A 10 -5.88 3.16 -10.91
CA ALA A 10 -6.70 2.84 -9.74
C ALA A 10 -6.89 4.04 -8.78
N ASP A 11 -6.08 5.09 -8.93
CA ASP A 11 -5.89 6.16 -7.94
C ASP A 11 -5.63 5.59 -6.53
N ALA A 12 -4.69 4.65 -6.43
CA ALA A 12 -4.38 3.93 -5.21
C ALA A 12 -2.88 3.94 -4.91
N ALA A 13 -2.51 4.13 -3.65
CA ALA A 13 -1.13 4.06 -3.20
C ALA A 13 -0.96 2.93 -2.19
N TYR A 14 0.15 2.19 -2.28
CA TYR A 14 0.49 1.15 -1.31
C TYR A 14 1.79 1.50 -0.60
N VAL A 15 1.81 1.35 0.72
CA VAL A 15 2.98 1.56 1.57
C VAL A 15 3.41 0.25 2.18
N TYR A 16 4.65 -0.18 1.90
CA TYR A 16 5.19 -1.44 2.41
C TYR A 16 5.84 -1.21 3.78
N LEU A 17 5.38 -1.94 4.80
CA LEU A 17 5.86 -1.84 6.18
C LEU A 17 6.65 -3.08 6.61
N GLY A 18 6.31 -4.24 6.07
CA GLY A 18 6.95 -5.52 6.35
C GLY A 18 6.90 -6.45 5.14
N LYS A 19 7.66 -7.55 5.22
CA LYS A 19 7.59 -8.64 4.24
C LYS A 19 6.88 -9.82 4.86
N GLY A 20 6.12 -10.55 4.05
CA GLY A 20 5.46 -11.77 4.48
C GLY A 20 4.17 -12.01 3.73
N LYS A 21 3.55 -13.15 4.03
CA LYS A 21 2.30 -13.55 3.41
C LYS A 21 1.13 -12.81 4.06
N VAL A 22 0.29 -12.20 3.22
CA VAL A 22 -0.99 -11.63 3.66
C VAL A 22 -1.93 -12.77 4.07
N ALA A 23 -2.43 -12.70 5.31
CA ALA A 23 -3.46 -13.61 5.81
C ALA A 23 -4.85 -12.99 5.69
N GLU A 24 -4.97 -11.68 5.91
CA GLU A 24 -6.23 -10.93 5.89
C GLU A 24 -5.96 -9.47 5.49
N THR A 25 -6.89 -8.85 4.75
CA THR A 25 -6.92 -7.41 4.49
C THR A 25 -8.08 -6.80 5.28
N LYS A 26 -7.83 -5.70 5.98
CA LYS A 26 -8.82 -5.02 6.82
C LYS A 26 -9.11 -3.63 6.32
N GLU A 27 -10.39 -3.25 6.34
CA GLU A 27 -10.86 -1.93 5.92
C GLU A 27 -10.97 -0.95 7.08
N ALA A 28 -10.59 0.30 6.84
CA ALA A 28 -10.66 1.42 7.77
C ALA A 28 -10.94 2.74 7.02
N GLY A 29 -12.11 2.84 6.37
CA GLY A 29 -12.47 3.99 5.54
C GLY A 29 -11.73 3.95 4.19
N PRO A 30 -11.03 5.01 3.77
CA PRO A 30 -10.26 4.97 2.51
C PRO A 30 -8.96 4.17 2.64
N PHE A 31 -8.65 3.68 3.84
CA PHE A 31 -7.47 2.89 4.13
C PHE A 31 -7.82 1.42 4.21
N MET A 32 -6.99 0.57 3.61
CA MET A 32 -6.98 -0.86 3.83
C MET A 32 -5.59 -1.25 4.33
N TYR A 33 -5.49 -2.29 5.15
CA TYR A 33 -4.18 -2.76 5.61
C TYR A 33 -4.14 -4.28 5.65
N ASP A 34 -3.03 -4.80 5.14
CA ASP A 34 -2.77 -6.22 5.09
C ASP A 34 -2.09 -6.66 6.37
N VAL A 35 -2.57 -7.76 6.96
CA VAL A 35 -1.99 -8.36 8.15
C VAL A 35 -1.55 -9.80 7.90
N ASP A 36 -0.51 -10.21 8.62
CA ASP A 36 -0.09 -11.61 8.68
C ASP A 36 -0.97 -12.45 9.62
N ASP A 37 -0.65 -13.75 9.73
CA ASP A 37 -1.36 -14.71 10.58
C ASP A 37 -1.30 -14.39 12.09
N LYS A 38 -0.43 -13.47 12.50
CA LYS A 38 -0.29 -12.97 13.87
C LYS A 38 -0.91 -11.59 14.06
N GLY A 39 -1.57 -11.04 13.04
CA GLY A 39 -2.21 -9.73 13.07
C GLY A 39 -1.23 -8.56 12.97
N ARG A 40 0.01 -8.78 12.50
CA ARG A 40 1.00 -7.71 12.29
C ARG A 40 0.81 -7.10 10.90
N VAL A 41 0.85 -5.77 10.81
CA VAL A 41 0.64 -5.05 9.55
C VAL A 41 1.85 -5.20 8.63
N LEU A 42 1.59 -5.63 7.39
CA LEU A 42 2.59 -5.80 6.33
C LEU A 42 2.59 -4.61 5.36
N GLY A 43 1.43 -4.02 5.11
CA GLY A 43 1.32 -2.82 4.29
C GLY A 43 -0.04 -2.13 4.42
N ILE A 44 -0.11 -0.92 3.87
CA ILE A 44 -1.30 -0.08 3.90
C ILE A 44 -1.60 0.35 2.47
N GLU A 45 -2.80 0.08 2.02
CA GLU A 45 -3.36 0.60 0.79
C GLU A 45 -4.23 1.83 1.09
N ILE A 46 -4.10 2.86 0.27
CA ILE A 46 -4.89 4.09 0.35
C ILE A 46 -5.61 4.28 -0.98
N LEU A 47 -6.94 4.14 -0.96
CA LEU A 47 -7.80 4.34 -2.12
C LEU A 47 -8.13 5.83 -2.30
N GLY A 48 -8.25 6.27 -3.56
CA GLY A 48 -8.44 7.68 -3.87
C GLY A 48 -7.26 8.54 -3.42
N ALA A 49 -6.03 8.04 -3.61
CA ALA A 49 -4.81 8.63 -3.07
C ALA A 49 -4.69 10.12 -3.40
N SER A 50 -5.04 10.54 -4.62
CA SER A 50 -5.05 11.95 -5.04
C SER A 50 -6.00 12.86 -4.24
N LYS A 51 -6.99 12.28 -3.58
CA LYS A 51 -8.01 12.99 -2.78
C LYS A 51 -7.72 12.92 -1.28
N VAL A 52 -7.08 11.84 -0.82
CA VAL A 52 -6.86 11.57 0.61
C VAL A 52 -5.47 12.04 1.06
N LEU A 53 -4.45 11.87 0.23
CA LEU A 53 -3.08 12.23 0.58
C LEU A 53 -2.81 13.71 0.23
N ALA A 54 -2.15 14.41 1.16
CA ALA A 54 -1.54 15.69 0.83
C ALA A 54 -0.44 15.50 -0.24
N PRO A 55 -0.16 16.51 -1.09
CA PRO A 55 0.94 16.45 -2.05
C PRO A 55 2.27 16.06 -1.38
N GLY A 56 3.07 15.23 -2.05
CA GLY A 56 4.27 14.67 -1.47
C GLY A 56 4.98 13.64 -2.36
N ALA A 57 5.97 12.95 -1.79
CA ALA A 57 6.83 12.02 -2.54
C ALA A 57 6.07 10.86 -3.22
N TRP A 58 4.88 10.50 -2.71
CA TRP A 58 4.05 9.42 -3.25
C TRP A 58 3.59 9.67 -4.69
N GLN A 59 3.49 10.94 -5.12
CA GLN A 59 3.09 11.30 -6.49
C GLN A 59 4.11 10.83 -7.53
N ASN A 60 5.35 10.56 -7.09
CA ASN A 60 6.44 10.02 -7.93
C ASN A 60 6.83 8.60 -7.50
N ALA A 61 5.98 7.91 -6.74
CA ALA A 61 6.22 6.52 -6.39
C ALA A 61 6.24 5.64 -7.65
N ARG A 62 6.93 4.49 -7.58
CA ARG A 62 6.98 3.54 -8.67
C ARG A 62 5.59 2.93 -8.92
N LEU A 63 5.36 2.43 -10.13
CA LEU A 63 4.16 1.64 -10.43
C LEU A 63 4.18 0.30 -9.68
N PRO A 64 3.02 -0.26 -9.28
CA PRO A 64 2.94 -1.61 -8.74
C PRO A 64 3.45 -2.66 -9.74
N GLY A 65 3.89 -3.83 -9.25
CA GLY A 65 4.37 -4.94 -10.08
C GLY A 65 5.71 -4.73 -10.82
N THR A 66 6.35 -3.57 -10.69
CA THR A 66 7.68 -3.29 -11.31
C THR A 66 8.86 -3.98 -10.63
N VAL A 67 8.66 -4.45 -9.39
CA VAL A 67 9.51 -5.39 -8.65
C VAL A 67 8.59 -6.40 -7.96
N PRO A 68 9.04 -7.65 -7.71
CA PRO A 68 8.22 -8.64 -7.02
C PRO A 68 7.70 -8.05 -5.71
N ASP A 69 6.39 -7.98 -5.56
CA ASP A 69 5.80 -7.38 -4.38
C ASP A 69 6.18 -8.20 -3.15
N ALA A 70 6.55 -7.52 -2.08
CA ALA A 70 6.94 -8.15 -0.82
C ALA A 70 5.79 -8.93 -0.12
N ALA A 71 4.62 -8.94 -0.75
CA ALA A 71 3.37 -9.57 -0.31
C ALA A 71 3.10 -10.94 -0.96
N GLU A 72 3.98 -11.45 -1.85
CA GLU A 72 3.90 -12.84 -2.33
C GLU A 72 4.35 -13.89 -1.28
#